data_AF-A0A7I8J2S0-F1
#
_entry.id   AF-A0A7I8J2S0-F1
#
_cell.length_a   1.000
_cell.length_b   1.000
_cell.length_c   1.000
_cell.angle_alpha   90.00
_cell.angle_beta   90.00
_cell.angle_gamma   90.00
#
_symmetry.space_group_name_H-M   'P 1'
#
loop_
_entity.id
_entity.type
_entity.pdbx_description
1 polymer ?
#
loop_
_entity_poly.entity_id
_entity_poly.type
_entity_poly.pdbx_seq_one_letter_code
_entity_poly.pdbx_strand_id
1 'polypeptide(L)'
;MVQRLTYRRRHSYATKSNQHRIVKTPGGKLVYQSAKKRASGPKCPVTGKRIQGIPHLRPAEYTRSRLSRNRRTVNRAYGGVLSGGAVRERVGGLTLEVGFPLLPVQDHPAFLVEEQKIVKKVLKIQKAKEKLSSKQ
;
A
#
# COMPACT_ATOMS: atom_id res chain seq x y z
N MET A 1 27.79 -38.24 -17.08
CA MET A 1 26.88 -37.98 -15.94
C MET A 1 26.95 -36.50 -15.55
N VAL A 2 25.83 -35.87 -15.21
CA VAL A 2 25.79 -34.50 -14.66
C VAL A 2 26.35 -34.50 -13.23
N GLN A 3 27.07 -33.42 -12.85
CA GLN A 3 27.59 -33.25 -11.49
C GLN A 3 26.45 -33.16 -10.48
N ARG A 4 26.38 -34.12 -9.54
CA ARG A 4 25.42 -34.12 -8.43
C ARG A 4 25.84 -33.15 -7.34
N LEU A 5 24.86 -32.57 -6.63
CA LEU A 5 25.08 -31.54 -5.61
C LEU A 5 24.44 -31.93 -4.29
N THR A 6 25.13 -31.62 -3.20
CA THR A 6 24.67 -31.82 -1.82
C THR A 6 24.43 -30.49 -1.12
N TYR A 7 23.48 -30.46 -0.19
CA TYR A 7 23.21 -29.25 0.59
C TYR A 7 24.43 -28.89 1.46
N ARG A 8 24.79 -27.60 1.48
CA ARG A 8 25.94 -27.10 2.25
C ARG A 8 25.62 -26.71 3.69
N ARG A 9 24.34 -26.48 4.00
CA ARG A 9 23.88 -26.18 5.35
C ARG A 9 23.58 -27.47 6.10
N ARG A 10 23.65 -27.43 7.43
CA ARG A 10 23.27 -28.54 8.31
C ARG A 10 21.86 -29.08 8.05
N HIS A 11 20.93 -28.23 7.64
CA HIS A 11 19.56 -28.63 7.34
C HIS A 11 19.45 -29.39 6.01
N SER A 12 19.08 -30.67 6.09
CA SER A 12 19.03 -31.62 4.97
C SER A 12 17.72 -31.65 4.18
N TYR A 13 16.62 -31.07 4.71
CA TYR A 13 15.31 -31.15 4.05
C TYR A 13 15.07 -30.03 3.02
N ALA A 14 14.19 -30.30 2.05
CA ALA A 14 13.76 -29.38 0.99
C ALA A 14 12.63 -28.46 1.46
N THR A 15 12.94 -27.49 2.33
CA THR A 15 11.97 -26.54 2.87
C THR A 15 12.01 -25.18 2.16
N LYS A 16 10.94 -24.38 2.29
CA LYS A 16 10.85 -23.03 1.70
C LYS A 16 11.98 -22.09 2.15
N SER A 17 12.59 -22.30 3.31
CA SER A 17 13.74 -21.53 3.82
C SER A 17 15.09 -22.04 3.31
N ASN A 18 15.15 -23.29 2.85
CA ASN A 18 16.34 -23.95 2.35
C ASN A 18 16.31 -24.05 0.82
N GLN A 19 15.89 -22.98 0.15
CA GLN A 19 15.97 -22.89 -1.31
C GLN A 19 17.40 -22.53 -1.72
N HIS A 20 17.86 -23.08 -2.84
CA HIS A 20 19.22 -22.88 -3.34
C HIS A 20 19.22 -22.52 -4.82
N ARG A 21 20.29 -21.86 -5.26
CA ARG A 21 20.62 -21.64 -6.67
C ARG A 21 21.90 -22.40 -6.99
N ILE A 22 21.91 -23.08 -8.12
CA ILE A 22 23.11 -23.73 -8.65
C ILE A 22 23.96 -22.66 -9.30
N VAL A 23 25.20 -22.48 -8.83
CA VAL A 23 26.14 -21.48 -9.36
C VAL A 23 27.43 -22.19 -9.73
N LYS A 24 28.00 -21.85 -10.90
CA LYS A 24 29.36 -22.24 -11.27
C LYS A 24 30.35 -21.35 -10.54
N THR A 25 31.25 -21.97 -9.77
CA THR A 25 32.34 -21.24 -9.14
C THR A 25 33.45 -20.94 -10.15
N PRO A 26 34.35 -19.96 -9.88
CA PRO A 26 35.50 -19.69 -10.73
C PRO A 26 36.37 -20.93 -11.00
N GLY A 27 36.44 -21.87 -10.06
CA GLY A 27 37.13 -23.16 -10.24
C GLY A 27 36.35 -24.21 -11.05
N GLY A 28 35.31 -23.80 -11.78
CA GLY A 28 34.53 -24.66 -12.67
C GLY A 28 33.56 -25.64 -12.00
N LYS A 29 33.48 -25.65 -10.66
CA LYS A 29 32.62 -26.58 -9.91
C LYS A 29 31.20 -26.01 -9.75
N LEU A 30 30.18 -26.85 -9.95
CA LEU A 30 28.80 -26.50 -9.59
C LEU A 30 28.61 -26.60 -8.08
N VAL A 31 28.00 -25.58 -7.47
CA VAL A 31 27.78 -25.50 -6.02
C VAL A 31 26.42 -24.87 -5.71
N TYR A 32 25.75 -25.34 -4.66
CA TYR A 32 24.56 -24.68 -4.13
C TYR A 32 24.91 -23.42 -3.33
N GLN A 33 24.29 -22.30 -3.70
CA GLN A 33 24.24 -21.09 -2.88
C GLN A 33 22.84 -20.89 -2.31
N SER A 34 22.75 -20.58 -1.01
CA SER A 34 21.45 -20.40 -0.35
C SER A 34 20.75 -19.15 -0.85
N ALA A 35 19.52 -19.33 -1.35
CA ALA A 35 18.65 -18.24 -1.76
C ALA A 35 17.77 -17.81 -0.58
N LYS A 36 17.61 -16.49 -0.40
CA LYS A 36 16.63 -15.96 0.57
C LYS A 36 15.22 -16.07 -0.01
N LYS A 37 14.22 -16.23 0.87
CA LYS A 37 12.80 -16.17 0.49
C LYS A 37 12.50 -14.82 -0.17
N ARG A 38 11.76 -14.86 -1.28
CA ARG A 38 11.24 -13.64 -1.92
C ARG A 38 10.27 -12.93 -0.99
N ALA A 39 10.43 -11.62 -0.84
CA ALA A 39 9.55 -10.81 0.00
C ALA A 39 8.32 -10.35 -0.79
N SER A 40 7.16 -10.32 -0.14
CA SER A 40 6.05 -9.49 -0.59
C SER A 40 6.34 -8.05 -0.19
N GLY A 41 6.25 -7.12 -1.15
CA GLY A 41 6.38 -5.70 -0.88
C GLY A 41 5.18 -5.10 -0.15
N PRO A 42 5.28 -3.84 0.30
CA PRO A 42 4.18 -3.13 0.94
C PRO A 42 2.98 -2.98 0.02
N LYS A 43 1.79 -3.25 0.57
CA LYS A 43 0.51 -3.16 -0.14
C LYS A 43 -0.37 -2.10 0.51
N CYS A 44 -1.20 -1.46 -0.30
CA CYS A 44 -2.24 -0.58 0.20
C CYS A 44 -3.37 -1.43 0.84
N PRO A 45 -3.85 -1.11 2.05
CA PRO A 45 -4.91 -1.86 2.71
C PRO A 45 -6.27 -1.70 2.02
N VAL A 46 -6.52 -0.56 1.36
CA VAL A 46 -7.81 -0.28 0.69
C VAL A 46 -7.86 -0.93 -0.68
N THR A 47 -6.88 -0.65 -1.55
CA THR A 47 -6.89 -1.12 -2.94
C THR A 47 -6.22 -2.49 -3.13
N GLY A 48 -5.49 -3.00 -2.14
CA GLY A 48 -4.65 -4.21 -2.27
C GLY A 48 -3.43 -4.07 -3.22
N LYS A 49 -3.36 -2.96 -3.98
CA LYS A 49 -2.29 -2.66 -4.93
C LYS A 49 -0.95 -2.44 -4.22
N ARG A 50 0.13 -2.85 -4.88
CA ARG A 50 1.51 -2.58 -4.43
C ARG A 50 1.79 -1.08 -4.37
N ILE A 51 2.54 -0.65 -3.37
CA ILE A 51 2.96 0.76 -3.26
C ILE A 51 4.17 0.99 -4.16
N GLN A 52 4.00 1.86 -5.15
CA GLN A 52 5.07 2.24 -6.06
C GLN A 52 6.13 3.10 -5.34
N GLY A 53 7.39 2.96 -5.75
CA GLY A 53 8.52 3.71 -5.22
C GLY A 53 9.17 3.13 -3.96
N ILE A 54 8.66 2.02 -3.43
CA ILE A 54 9.27 1.32 -2.29
C ILE A 54 9.81 -0.04 -2.74
N PRO A 55 11.08 -0.38 -2.49
CA PRO A 55 11.69 -1.63 -2.93
C PRO A 55 11.13 -2.82 -2.16
N HIS A 56 10.92 -3.97 -2.79
CA HIS A 56 10.34 -5.17 -2.15
C HIS A 56 11.44 -6.01 -1.49
N LEU A 57 11.72 -5.72 -0.22
CA LEU A 57 12.82 -6.35 0.54
C LEU A 57 12.31 -7.13 1.75
N ARG A 58 13.16 -7.98 2.33
CA ARG A 58 12.80 -8.66 3.59
C ARG A 58 12.87 -7.67 4.75
N PRO A 59 12.13 -7.88 5.85
CA PRO A 59 12.15 -6.97 7.01
C PRO A 59 13.56 -6.66 7.55
N ALA A 60 14.46 -7.66 7.56
CA ALA A 60 15.85 -7.49 7.98
C ALA A 60 16.66 -6.53 7.09
N GLU A 61 16.26 -6.35 5.83
CA GLU A 61 16.91 -5.45 4.86
C GLU A 61 16.33 -4.03 4.91
N TYR A 62 15.12 -3.85 5.46
CA TYR A 62 14.51 -2.53 5.69
C TYR A 62 15.06 -1.77 6.90
N THR A 63 16.03 -2.37 7.60
CA THR A 63 16.69 -1.78 8.75
C THR A 63 17.41 -0.48 8.38
N ARG A 64 17.45 0.47 9.31
CA ARG A 64 18.03 1.82 9.08
C ARG A 64 19.53 1.78 8.70
N SER A 65 20.24 0.73 9.10
CA SER A 65 21.65 0.51 8.76
C SER A 65 21.87 0.08 7.30
N ARG A 66 20.88 -0.56 6.66
CA ARG A 66 20.99 -1.05 5.28
C ARG A 66 20.27 -0.19 4.25
N LEU A 67 19.17 0.45 4.64
CA LEU A 67 18.41 1.34 3.78
C LEU A 67 18.23 2.73 4.39
N SER A 68 18.57 3.74 3.61
CA SER A 68 18.26 5.14 3.89
C SER A 68 16.75 5.39 3.94
N ARG A 69 16.34 6.51 4.54
CA ARG A 69 14.91 6.86 4.71
C ARG A 69 14.20 7.10 3.37
N ASN A 70 14.83 7.85 2.46
CA ASN A 70 14.27 8.19 1.13
C ASN A 70 13.86 6.96 0.30
N ARG A 71 14.55 5.82 0.45
CA ARG A 71 14.21 4.56 -0.23
C ARG A 71 13.08 3.78 0.44
N ARG A 72 12.70 4.13 1.67
CA ARG A 72 11.65 3.44 2.45
C ARG A 72 10.31 4.17 2.45
N THR A 73 10.33 5.46 2.11
CA THR A 73 9.16 6.34 2.15
C THR A 73 8.93 7.01 0.81
N VAL A 74 7.71 7.49 0.58
CA VAL A 74 7.39 8.35 -0.57
C VAL A 74 6.96 9.72 -0.05
N ASN A 75 7.44 10.80 -0.69
CA ASN A 75 7.17 12.17 -0.28
C ASN A 75 5.75 12.62 -0.71
N ARG A 76 4.72 12.08 -0.04
CA ARG A 76 3.31 12.50 -0.17
C ARG A 76 2.54 12.18 1.11
N ALA A 77 1.32 12.68 1.23
CA ALA A 77 0.39 12.28 2.30
C ALA A 77 0.19 10.75 2.29
N TYR A 78 0.26 10.13 3.48
CA TYR A 78 0.19 8.67 3.69
C TYR A 78 1.20 7.85 2.86
N GLY A 79 2.36 8.43 2.54
CA GLY A 79 3.43 7.78 1.79
C GLY A 79 3.90 6.48 2.43
N GLY A 80 3.87 5.39 1.67
CA GLY A 80 4.27 4.05 2.14
C GLY A 80 3.17 3.25 2.85
N VAL A 81 1.99 3.82 3.02
CA VAL A 81 0.80 3.12 3.56
C VAL A 81 -0.30 3.02 2.51
N LEU A 82 -0.59 4.12 1.81
CA LEU A 82 -1.64 4.18 0.80
C LEU A 82 -1.07 4.28 -0.62
N SER A 83 -1.82 3.74 -1.59
CA SER A 83 -1.54 3.91 -3.02
C SER A 83 -1.81 5.36 -3.45
N GLY A 84 -1.21 5.82 -4.54
CA GLY A 84 -1.46 7.19 -5.05
C GLY A 84 -2.95 7.44 -5.35
N GLY A 85 -3.64 6.46 -5.93
CA GLY A 85 -5.08 6.52 -6.19
C GLY A 85 -5.90 6.63 -4.90
N ALA A 86 -5.62 5.79 -3.90
CA ALA A 86 -6.33 5.85 -2.61
C ALA A 86 -6.08 7.15 -1.83
N VAL A 87 -4.90 7.77 -2.01
CA VAL A 87 -4.63 9.10 -1.45
C VAL A 87 -5.43 10.17 -2.18
N ARG A 88 -5.57 10.08 -3.51
CA ARG A 88 -6.41 11.00 -4.28
C ARG A 88 -7.88 10.87 -3.92
N GLU A 89 -8.44 9.67 -3.82
CA GLU A 89 -9.83 9.48 -3.37
C GLU A 89 -10.06 10.04 -1.95
N ARG A 90 -9.04 9.98 -1.09
CA ARG A 90 -9.11 10.46 0.30
C ARG A 90 -8.87 11.97 0.45
N VAL A 91 -7.99 12.56 -0.37
CA VAL A 91 -7.51 13.95 -0.25
C VAL A 91 -8.02 14.81 -1.41
N GLY A 92 -7.93 14.30 -2.63
CA GLY A 92 -8.24 14.95 -3.89
C GLY A 92 -9.58 14.50 -4.48
N GLY A 93 -10.66 14.90 -3.81
CA GLY A 93 -11.82 15.48 -4.52
C GLY A 93 -11.54 16.84 -5.14
N LEU A 94 -10.27 17.13 -5.42
CA LEU A 94 -9.74 18.37 -5.96
C LEU A 94 -8.64 17.96 -6.93
N THR A 95 -8.91 18.21 -8.20
CA THR A 95 -7.98 18.34 -9.34
C THR A 95 -7.65 17.09 -10.17
N LEU A 96 -8.21 17.15 -11.39
CA LEU A 96 -7.72 16.67 -12.71
C LEU A 96 -8.29 15.35 -13.26
N GLU A 97 -9.58 15.38 -13.59
CA GLU A 97 -10.06 14.89 -14.89
C GLU A 97 -9.80 16.01 -15.92
N VAL A 98 -8.73 15.91 -16.72
CA VAL A 98 -8.67 16.63 -18.00
C VAL A 98 -9.28 15.71 -19.05
N GLY A 99 -10.57 15.92 -19.33
CA GLY A 99 -11.28 15.23 -20.41
C GLY A 99 -12.79 15.11 -20.17
N PHE A 100 -13.51 16.23 -20.23
CA PHE A 100 -14.97 16.24 -20.45
C PHE A 100 -15.28 15.42 -21.74
N PRO A 101 -16.38 14.64 -21.82
CA PRO A 101 -17.71 15.22 -21.74
C PRO A 101 -18.75 14.46 -20.89
N LEU A 102 -19.53 15.27 -20.16
CA LEU A 102 -20.96 15.11 -19.89
C LEU A 102 -21.43 13.80 -19.23
N LEU A 103 -21.57 13.82 -17.90
CA LEU A 103 -22.69 13.25 -17.12
C LEU A 103 -22.57 13.73 -15.66
N PRO A 104 -23.70 13.96 -14.95
CA PRO A 104 -23.77 14.89 -13.84
C PRO A 104 -23.10 14.35 -12.57
N VAL A 105 -22.33 15.25 -11.96
CA VAL A 105 -22.17 15.46 -10.51
C VAL A 105 -22.41 14.20 -9.67
N GLN A 106 -21.32 13.50 -9.33
CA GLN A 106 -21.35 12.53 -8.23
C GLN A 106 -20.44 13.04 -7.12
N ASP A 107 -21.13 13.48 -6.08
CA ASP A 107 -20.65 14.24 -4.94
C ASP A 107 -19.76 13.43 -3.99
N HIS A 108 -18.80 14.13 -3.37
CA HIS A 108 -17.75 13.56 -2.52
C HIS A 108 -18.24 13.14 -1.12
N PRO A 109 -17.81 12.00 -0.54
CA PRO A 109 -18.27 11.55 0.78
C PRO A 109 -17.80 12.43 1.94
N ALA A 110 -16.64 13.09 1.87
CA ALA A 110 -16.16 13.93 2.98
C ALA A 110 -16.82 15.32 2.99
N PHE A 111 -16.99 15.93 1.82
CA PHE A 111 -17.67 17.22 1.67
C PHE A 111 -19.18 17.08 1.83
N LEU A 112 -19.81 16.04 1.26
CA LEU A 112 -21.20 15.73 1.55
C LEU A 112 -21.43 15.47 3.03
N VAL A 113 -20.51 14.86 3.76
CA VAL A 113 -20.72 14.64 5.21
C VAL A 113 -20.68 15.96 5.98
N GLU A 114 -19.81 16.90 5.60
CA GLU A 114 -19.77 18.25 6.18
C GLU A 114 -21.01 19.07 5.81
N GLU A 115 -21.38 19.12 4.53
CA GLU A 115 -22.57 19.82 4.04
C GLU A 115 -23.87 19.20 4.56
N GLN A 116 -24.01 17.88 4.54
CA GLN A 116 -25.16 17.17 5.13
C GLN A 116 -25.21 17.36 6.65
N LYS A 117 -24.07 17.50 7.33
CA LYS A 117 -24.07 17.86 8.76
C LYS A 117 -24.65 19.24 8.96
N ILE A 118 -24.25 20.23 8.16
CA ILE A 118 -24.76 21.60 8.23
C ILE A 118 -26.27 21.61 7.94
N VAL A 119 -26.71 20.97 6.86
CA VAL A 119 -28.12 20.88 6.46
C VAL A 119 -28.96 20.16 7.52
N LYS A 120 -28.48 19.03 8.06
CA LYS A 120 -29.16 18.34 9.18
C LYS A 120 -29.26 19.21 10.43
N LYS A 121 -28.25 20.05 10.69
CA LYS A 121 -28.25 20.99 11.82
C LYS A 121 -29.32 22.06 11.63
N VAL A 122 -29.37 22.68 10.45
CA VAL A 122 -30.33 23.74 10.11
C VAL A 122 -31.76 23.23 10.12
N LEU A 123 -32.03 22.08 9.50
CA LEU A 123 -33.36 21.45 9.51
C LEU A 123 -33.84 21.08 10.92
N LYS A 124 -32.94 20.64 11.81
CA LYS A 124 -33.26 20.40 13.22
C LYS A 124 -33.65 21.69 13.94
N ILE A 125 -32.92 22.78 13.69
CA ILE A 125 -33.18 24.08 14.32
C ILE A 125 -34.55 24.63 13.86
N GLN A 126 -34.86 24.55 12.57
CA GLN A 126 -36.16 25.00 12.03
C GLN A 126 -37.34 24.21 12.62
N LYS A 127 -37.27 22.88 12.64
CA LYS A 127 -38.32 22.03 13.23
C LYS A 127 -38.50 22.28 14.74
N ALA A 128 -37.43 22.59 15.46
CA ALA A 128 -37.53 22.94 16.88
C ALA A 128 -38.24 24.29 17.08
N LYS A 129 -37.99 25.26 16.18
CA LYS A 129 -38.62 26.58 16.21
C LYS A 129 -40.12 26.53 15.88
N GLU A 130 -40.50 25.72 14.87
CA GLU A 130 -41.92 25.50 14.50
C GLU A 130 -42.72 24.79 15.60
N LYS A 131 -42.11 23.82 16.29
CA LYS A 131 -42.74 23.15 17.44
C LYS A 131 -42.94 24.05 18.66
N LEU A 132 -42.11 25.09 18.80
CA LEU A 132 -42.27 26.09 19.86
C LEU A 132 -43.39 27.08 19.51
N SER A 133 -43.51 27.48 18.24
CA SER A 133 -44.59 28.38 17.79
C SER A 133 -45.97 27.70 17.75
N SER A 134 -46.04 26.39 17.52
CA SER A 134 -47.31 25.64 17.54
C SER A 134 -47.81 25.26 18.94
N LYS A 135 -47.06 25.63 20.00
CA LYS A 135 -47.37 25.34 21.40
C LYS A 135 -47.78 26.60 22.19
N GLN A 136 -47.87 27.73 21.50
CA GLN A 136 -48.52 28.96 21.95
C GLN A 136 -49.96 29.01 21.44
#